data_AF-A0A956D9W3-F1
#
_entry.id   AF-A0A956D9W3-F1
#
_cell.length_a   1.000
_cell.length_b   1.000
_cell.length_c   1.000
_cell.angle_alpha   90.00
_cell.angle_beta   90.00
_cell.angle_gamma   90.00
#
_symmetry.space_group_name_H-M   'P 1'
#
loop_
_entity.id
_entity.type
_entity.pdbx_description
1 polymer ?
#
loop_
_entity_poly.entity_id
_entity_poly.type
_entity_poly.pdbx_seq_one_letter_code
_entity_poly.pdbx_strand_id
1 'polypeptide(L)'
;GGEAPIDSVFHLWGGEVLGVTDLASELDALGRPARLVVTSCFGGGFADTIFVAGESERGLAEPHRCGVFATSYDREASGCDPDPTRARQESYAIHFWHALRGEDREGHPVDLDLDGDGTVGLLEAHTHARVASRSLDVPTTTSERWLAHAVEIVDLPEVEPDLTLPELAPERRVIEALGAALDARNEEEARRRVDRAEHVLENEEVALAEIEARVDLAFYPLRIALLEILPIADDPWHPDLDAGLVREGPRLRALLDRSEEGRAYTDAVAALGDAHARVDDARVEAAVRWRLLQAWDTARLASALHAHGGPTWDDFVALRRCENGR
;
A
#
# COMPACT_ATOMS: atom_id res chain seq x y z
N GLY A 1 -0.83 6.38 -9.98
CA GLY A 1 -1.93 5.57 -10.54
C GLY A 1 -2.63 6.35 -11.62
N GLY A 2 -3.66 5.76 -12.20
CA GLY A 2 -4.61 6.42 -13.10
C GLY A 2 -6.05 6.00 -12.77
N GLU A 3 -6.99 6.18 -13.71
CA GLU A 3 -8.41 5.88 -13.49
C GLU A 3 -8.68 4.36 -13.51
N ALA A 4 -7.90 3.62 -14.30
CA ALA A 4 -7.91 2.17 -14.39
C ALA A 4 -6.52 1.54 -14.11
N PRO A 5 -6.44 0.23 -13.80
CA PRO A 5 -5.15 -0.46 -13.62
C PRO A 5 -4.14 -0.21 -14.74
N ILE A 6 -4.60 -0.27 -15.99
CA ILE A 6 -3.79 -0.11 -17.22
C ILE A 6 -3.12 1.27 -17.34
N ASP A 7 -3.65 2.29 -16.65
CA ASP A 7 -3.11 3.65 -16.65
C ASP A 7 -1.94 3.80 -15.66
N SER A 8 -1.59 2.74 -14.93
CA SER A 8 -0.49 2.78 -13.97
C SER A 8 0.86 2.88 -14.69
N VAL A 9 1.74 3.70 -14.10
CA VAL A 9 3.06 3.96 -14.67
C VAL A 9 4.13 3.99 -13.59
N PHE A 10 5.34 3.60 -13.97
CA PHE A 10 6.55 3.89 -13.21
C PHE A 10 7.29 5.07 -13.81
N HIS A 11 7.66 6.02 -12.95
CA HIS A 11 8.61 7.07 -13.30
C HIS A 11 10.04 6.52 -13.20
N LEU A 12 10.77 6.60 -14.30
CA LEU A 12 12.14 6.13 -14.40
C LEU A 12 13.13 7.29 -14.24
N TRP A 13 14.37 6.93 -13.91
CA TRP A 13 15.48 7.87 -13.91
C TRP A 13 15.63 8.50 -15.30
N GLY A 14 15.82 9.82 -15.35
CA GLY A 14 15.89 10.56 -16.62
C GLY A 14 14.55 11.14 -17.09
N GLY A 15 13.47 10.94 -16.32
CA GLY A 15 12.15 11.50 -16.62
C GLY A 15 11.33 10.67 -17.61
N GLU A 16 11.80 9.48 -17.96
CA GLU A 16 11.05 8.52 -18.75
C GLU A 16 9.95 7.86 -17.91
N VAL A 17 9.00 7.23 -18.59
CA VAL A 17 7.84 6.57 -17.99
C VAL A 17 7.71 5.19 -18.59
N LEU A 18 7.45 4.18 -17.75
CA LEU A 18 7.11 2.82 -18.17
C LEU A 18 5.69 2.51 -17.74
N GLY A 19 4.77 2.35 -18.70
CA GLY A 19 3.39 1.95 -18.45
C GLY A 19 3.18 0.44 -18.38
N VAL A 20 1.99 0.03 -17.94
CA VAL A 20 1.55 -1.37 -17.95
C VAL A 20 1.59 -1.95 -19.36
N THR A 21 1.06 -1.22 -20.35
CA THR A 21 1.00 -1.65 -21.75
C THR A 21 2.39 -1.78 -22.37
N ASP A 22 3.30 -0.86 -22.05
CA ASP A 22 4.70 -0.92 -22.49
C ASP A 22 5.37 -2.19 -21.96
N LEU A 23 5.28 -2.42 -20.64
CA LEU A 23 5.88 -3.60 -20.02
C LEU A 23 5.25 -4.89 -20.53
N ALA A 24 3.92 -4.96 -20.65
CA ALA A 24 3.23 -6.14 -21.14
C ALA A 24 3.60 -6.46 -22.59
N SER A 25 3.74 -5.45 -23.45
CA SER A 25 4.16 -5.62 -24.85
C SER A 25 5.59 -6.14 -24.96
N GLU A 26 6.51 -5.65 -24.12
CA GLU A 26 7.88 -6.17 -24.06
C GLU A 26 7.90 -7.62 -23.55
N LEU A 27 7.09 -7.96 -22.55
CA LEU A 27 6.94 -9.33 -22.06
C LEU A 27 6.30 -10.24 -23.12
N ASP A 28 5.37 -9.74 -23.96
CA ASP A 28 4.77 -10.48 -25.08
C ASP A 28 5.85 -10.83 -26.10
N ALA A 29 6.68 -9.85 -26.47
CA ALA A 29 7.78 -10.04 -27.41
C ALA A 29 8.87 -11.00 -26.88
N LEU A 30 9.13 -10.98 -25.57
CA LEU A 30 10.11 -11.87 -24.93
C LEU A 30 9.70 -13.35 -24.97
N GLY A 31 8.40 -13.66 -24.98
CA GLY A 31 7.89 -15.02 -25.13
C GLY A 31 8.37 -16.02 -24.08
N ARG A 32 8.63 -15.56 -22.84
CA ARG A 32 9.10 -16.39 -21.72
C ARG A 32 8.31 -16.12 -20.44
N PRO A 33 8.19 -17.10 -19.53
CA PRO A 33 7.55 -16.87 -18.23
C PRO A 33 8.25 -15.73 -17.48
N ALA A 34 7.45 -14.88 -16.83
CA ALA A 34 7.93 -13.76 -16.04
C ALA A 34 7.19 -13.69 -14.70
N ARG A 35 7.94 -13.34 -13.65
CA ARG A 35 7.42 -13.14 -12.30
C ARG A 35 7.74 -11.72 -11.86
N LEU A 36 6.72 -10.96 -11.49
CA LEU A 36 6.85 -9.58 -11.06
C LEU A 36 6.74 -9.48 -9.54
N VAL A 37 7.65 -8.71 -8.94
CA VAL A 37 7.53 -8.27 -7.54
C VAL A 37 7.57 -6.75 -7.58
N VAL A 38 6.48 -6.11 -7.18
CA VAL A 38 6.36 -4.66 -7.23
C VAL A 38 6.01 -4.12 -5.85
N THR A 39 6.91 -3.31 -5.30
CA THR A 39 6.76 -2.77 -3.94
C THR A 39 6.54 -1.25 -3.91
N SER A 40 6.21 -0.66 -5.04
CA SER A 40 5.99 0.79 -5.18
C SER A 40 4.52 1.18 -5.02
N CYS A 41 4.29 2.45 -4.71
CA CYS A 41 2.99 3.10 -4.74
C CYS A 41 2.25 2.79 -6.08
N PHE A 42 0.96 2.44 -6.03
CA PHE A 42 0.11 2.07 -7.18
C PHE A 42 0.57 0.84 -7.98
N GLY A 43 1.51 0.05 -7.46
CA GLY A 43 2.15 -1.04 -8.18
C GLY A 43 1.18 -2.13 -8.65
N GLY A 44 0.05 -2.32 -7.97
CA GLY A 44 -0.96 -3.31 -8.32
C GLY A 44 -1.57 -3.15 -9.70
N GLY A 45 -1.48 -1.98 -10.34
CA GLY A 45 -1.91 -1.81 -11.73
C GLY A 45 -1.12 -2.67 -12.72
N PHE A 46 0.14 -3.00 -12.38
CA PHE A 46 0.95 -3.93 -13.17
C PHE A 46 0.51 -5.39 -13.03
N ALA A 47 -0.50 -5.71 -12.20
CA ALA A 47 -1.14 -7.01 -12.22
C ALA A 47 -1.79 -7.30 -13.58
N ASP A 48 -2.20 -6.28 -14.33
CA ASP A 48 -2.78 -6.45 -15.67
C ASP A 48 -1.77 -6.95 -16.70
N THR A 49 -0.46 -6.95 -16.38
CA THR A 49 0.56 -7.59 -17.25
C THR A 49 0.35 -9.09 -17.44
N ILE A 50 -0.54 -9.73 -16.65
CA ILE A 50 -1.01 -11.10 -16.91
C ILE A 50 -1.78 -11.26 -18.21
N PHE A 51 -2.35 -10.17 -18.72
CA PHE A 51 -3.10 -10.18 -19.96
C PHE A 51 -2.22 -9.81 -21.15
N VAL A 52 -2.60 -10.27 -22.34
CA VAL A 52 -1.88 -9.91 -23.58
C VAL A 52 -1.92 -8.39 -23.76
N ALA A 53 -0.75 -7.77 -23.96
CA ALA A 53 -0.54 -6.32 -24.00
C ALA A 53 -1.09 -5.52 -22.79
N GLY A 54 -1.42 -6.19 -21.67
CA GLY A 54 -1.99 -5.54 -20.50
C GLY A 54 -3.51 -5.33 -20.57
N GLU A 55 -4.20 -5.92 -21.55
CA GLU A 55 -5.63 -5.70 -21.80
C GLU A 55 -6.44 -6.96 -21.46
N SER A 56 -7.32 -6.89 -20.45
CA SER A 56 -8.11 -8.04 -20.00
C SER A 56 -8.98 -8.66 -21.09
N GLU A 57 -9.52 -7.86 -22.01
CA GLU A 57 -10.32 -8.32 -23.15
C GLU A 57 -9.56 -9.25 -24.11
N ARG A 58 -8.22 -9.22 -24.07
CA ARG A 58 -7.35 -10.04 -24.92
C ARG A 58 -6.98 -11.38 -24.29
N GLY A 59 -7.47 -11.66 -23.08
CA GLY A 59 -7.21 -12.89 -22.34
C GLY A 59 -5.80 -12.95 -21.75
N LEU A 60 -5.53 -14.05 -21.04
CA LEU A 60 -4.24 -14.26 -20.40
C LEU A 60 -3.11 -14.39 -21.42
N ALA A 61 -1.95 -13.84 -21.06
CA ALA A 61 -0.73 -13.96 -21.83
C ALA A 61 -0.17 -15.39 -21.74
N GLU A 62 0.40 -15.84 -22.85
CA GLU A 62 1.10 -17.12 -22.98
C GLU A 62 2.55 -16.91 -23.45
N PRO A 63 3.56 -17.43 -22.73
CA PRO A 63 3.46 -18.15 -21.46
C PRO A 63 2.96 -17.26 -20.31
N HIS A 64 2.27 -17.86 -19.34
CA HIS A 64 1.74 -17.15 -18.17
C HIS A 64 2.78 -16.27 -17.47
N ARG A 65 2.29 -15.13 -17.01
CA ARG A 65 3.01 -14.18 -16.16
C ARG A 65 2.26 -14.11 -14.85
N CYS A 66 3.01 -13.86 -13.78
CA CYS A 66 2.41 -13.73 -12.48
C CYS A 66 3.19 -12.75 -11.62
N GLY A 67 2.65 -12.38 -10.48
CA GLY A 67 3.33 -11.47 -9.59
C GLY A 67 2.60 -11.18 -8.29
N VAL A 68 3.36 -10.54 -7.41
CA VAL A 68 2.91 -10.08 -6.10
C VAL A 68 3.22 -8.59 -5.96
N PHE A 69 2.27 -7.85 -5.40
CA PHE A 69 2.28 -6.39 -5.38
C PHE A 69 2.03 -5.90 -3.96
N ALA A 70 2.72 -4.84 -3.53
CA ALA A 70 2.56 -4.28 -2.18
C ALA A 70 1.18 -3.63 -1.95
N THR A 71 0.51 -3.20 -3.01
CA THR A 71 -0.74 -2.43 -2.93
C THR A 71 -1.52 -2.53 -4.25
N SER A 72 -2.79 -2.12 -4.28
CA SER A 72 -3.62 -2.05 -5.48
C SER A 72 -3.27 -0.85 -6.38
N TYR A 73 -3.92 -0.72 -7.55
CA TYR A 73 -3.63 0.34 -8.53
C TYR A 73 -4.07 1.75 -8.06
N ASP A 74 -5.00 1.81 -7.12
CA ASP A 74 -5.64 3.01 -6.57
C ASP A 74 -5.10 3.40 -5.20
N ARG A 75 -4.10 2.67 -4.67
CA ARG A 75 -3.53 2.89 -3.33
C ARG A 75 -2.04 3.19 -3.38
N GLU A 76 -1.61 4.03 -2.45
CA GLU A 76 -0.20 4.22 -2.16
C GLU A 76 0.39 3.00 -1.42
N ALA A 77 1.72 2.94 -1.39
CA ALA A 77 2.47 1.93 -0.66
C ALA A 77 3.41 2.62 0.32
N SER A 78 3.67 1.99 1.45
CA SER A 78 4.61 2.48 2.47
C SER A 78 6.07 2.47 2.01
N GLY A 79 6.39 1.95 0.82
CA GLY A 79 7.70 2.14 0.19
C GLY A 79 8.04 3.63 -0.02
N CYS A 80 7.05 4.51 0.05
CA CYS A 80 7.16 5.96 0.00
C CYS A 80 7.38 6.59 1.42
N ASP A 81 7.60 5.79 2.48
CA ASP A 81 7.83 6.24 3.88
C ASP A 81 9.13 7.07 4.04
N PRO A 82 9.03 8.35 4.47
CA PRO A 82 10.18 9.22 4.63
C PRO A 82 10.98 8.98 5.92
N ASP A 83 10.55 8.12 6.86
CA ASP A 83 11.31 7.86 8.10
C ASP A 83 12.70 7.29 7.77
N PRO A 84 13.79 8.02 8.08
CA PRO A 84 15.15 7.54 7.83
C PRO A 84 15.54 6.37 8.75
N THR A 85 14.78 6.12 9.81
CA THR A 85 15.02 5.08 10.81
C THR A 85 14.55 3.73 10.30
N ARG A 86 15.38 3.06 9.49
CA ARG A 86 15.09 1.73 8.90
C ARG A 86 14.54 0.69 9.88
N ALA A 87 14.99 0.71 11.13
CA ALA A 87 14.54 -0.24 12.16
C ALA A 87 13.05 -0.09 12.54
N ARG A 88 12.42 1.06 12.26
CA ARG A 88 11.00 1.33 12.50
C ARG A 88 10.12 1.09 11.28
N GLN A 89 10.73 0.81 10.13
CA GLN A 89 9.96 0.57 8.91
C GLN A 89 9.29 -0.81 8.98
N GLU A 90 7.97 -0.81 8.80
CA GLU A 90 7.11 -1.98 8.90
C GLU A 90 6.43 -2.32 7.55
N SER A 91 7.05 -1.86 6.44
CA SER A 91 6.51 -1.97 5.08
C SER A 91 6.38 -3.42 4.60
N TYR A 92 5.45 -3.65 3.67
CA TYR A 92 5.28 -4.93 2.98
C TYR A 92 6.62 -5.45 2.45
N ALA A 93 7.42 -4.59 1.81
CA ALA A 93 8.68 -4.97 1.19
C ALA A 93 9.67 -5.56 2.20
N ILE A 94 9.78 -4.97 3.39
CA ILE A 94 10.70 -5.45 4.44
C ILE A 94 10.29 -6.86 4.86
N HIS A 95 9.01 -7.03 5.23
CA HIS A 95 8.50 -8.34 5.65
C HIS A 95 8.60 -9.38 4.53
N PHE A 96 8.31 -9.00 3.28
CA PHE A 96 8.37 -9.87 2.12
C PHE A 96 9.80 -10.39 1.86
N TRP A 97 10.79 -9.50 1.82
CA TRP A 97 12.17 -9.91 1.51
C TRP A 97 12.82 -10.72 2.63
N HIS A 98 12.40 -10.52 3.88
CA HIS A 98 12.79 -11.37 5.00
C HIS A 98 12.12 -12.75 4.92
N ALA A 99 10.81 -12.77 4.66
CA ALA A 99 10.06 -14.01 4.52
C ALA A 99 10.59 -14.91 3.40
N LEU A 100 11.03 -14.34 2.27
CA LEU A 100 11.68 -15.10 1.19
C LEU A 100 12.97 -15.82 1.61
N ARG A 101 13.59 -15.42 2.72
CA ARG A 101 14.75 -16.10 3.32
C ARG A 101 14.35 -17.10 4.40
N GLY A 102 13.05 -17.27 4.66
CA GLY A 102 12.53 -18.08 5.75
C GLY A 102 12.65 -17.39 7.11
N GLU A 103 12.70 -16.06 7.16
CA GLU A 103 12.94 -15.28 8.38
C GLU A 103 11.86 -14.21 8.61
N ASP A 104 11.67 -13.79 9.86
CA ASP A 104 10.96 -12.57 10.21
C ASP A 104 11.83 -11.31 9.98
N ARG A 105 11.25 -10.13 10.19
CA ARG A 105 11.95 -8.84 10.04
C ARG A 105 13.21 -8.74 10.92
N GLU A 106 13.19 -9.38 12.09
CA GLU A 106 14.30 -9.41 13.03
C GLU A 106 15.36 -10.49 12.68
N GLY A 107 15.11 -11.32 11.67
CA GLY A 107 16.03 -12.37 11.21
C GLY A 107 15.85 -13.73 11.92
N HIS A 108 14.76 -13.92 12.66
CA HIS A 108 14.47 -15.22 13.26
C HIS A 108 13.78 -16.14 12.26
N PRO A 109 14.10 -17.44 12.25
CA PRO A 109 13.43 -18.40 11.36
C PRO A 109 11.92 -18.47 11.61
N VAL A 110 11.13 -18.52 10.53
CA VAL A 110 9.68 -18.68 10.55
C VAL A 110 9.27 -19.82 9.63
N ASP A 111 8.31 -20.63 10.08
CA ASP A 111 7.71 -21.69 9.26
C ASP A 111 6.67 -21.08 8.30
N LEU A 112 7.01 -21.06 7.00
CA LEU A 112 6.26 -20.38 5.94
C LEU A 112 5.88 -21.30 4.77
N ASP A 113 6.33 -22.55 4.78
CA ASP A 113 6.09 -23.53 3.73
C ASP A 113 4.64 -24.04 3.82
N LEU A 114 3.73 -23.31 3.18
CA LEU A 114 2.29 -23.55 3.21
C LEU A 114 1.88 -24.74 2.33
N ASP A 115 2.71 -25.11 1.34
CA ASP A 115 2.41 -26.19 0.41
C ASP A 115 3.29 -27.45 0.55
N GLY A 116 4.27 -27.40 1.46
CA GLY A 116 5.04 -28.54 1.95
C GLY A 116 6.18 -28.99 1.05
N ASP A 117 6.73 -28.11 0.20
CA ASP A 117 7.83 -28.46 -0.73
C ASP A 117 9.25 -28.25 -0.18
N GLY A 118 9.35 -27.72 1.03
CA GLY A 118 10.61 -27.45 1.73
C GLY A 118 11.30 -26.17 1.30
N THR A 119 10.67 -25.31 0.50
CA THR A 119 11.17 -23.99 0.10
C THR A 119 10.12 -22.90 0.35
N VAL A 120 10.55 -21.63 0.38
CA VAL A 120 9.62 -20.50 0.50
C VAL A 120 9.46 -19.81 -0.85
N GLY A 121 8.25 -19.87 -1.41
CA GLY A 121 7.85 -19.22 -2.66
C GLY A 121 7.46 -17.75 -2.51
N LEU A 122 7.23 -17.06 -3.65
CA LEU A 122 6.83 -15.64 -3.62
C LEU A 122 5.47 -15.45 -2.96
N LEU A 123 4.50 -16.35 -3.21
CA LEU A 123 3.17 -16.24 -2.60
C LEU A 123 3.20 -16.48 -1.09
N GLU A 124 4.05 -17.36 -0.59
CA GLU A 124 4.21 -17.63 0.85
C GLU A 124 4.85 -16.44 1.56
N ALA A 125 5.90 -15.86 0.96
CA ALA A 125 6.48 -14.62 1.45
C ALA A 125 5.50 -13.45 1.41
N HIS A 126 4.70 -13.35 0.34
CA HIS A 126 3.62 -12.37 0.23
C HIS A 126 2.55 -12.57 1.32
N THR A 127 2.18 -13.83 1.59
CA THR A 127 1.23 -14.19 2.65
C THR A 127 1.75 -13.80 4.02
N HIS A 128 3.02 -14.09 4.31
CA HIS A 128 3.67 -13.65 5.54
C HIS A 128 3.63 -12.13 5.68
N ALA A 129 4.02 -11.41 4.63
CA ALA A 129 4.04 -9.94 4.64
C ALA A 129 2.64 -9.34 4.83
N ARG A 130 1.59 -9.94 4.26
CA ARG A 130 0.18 -9.53 4.50
C ARG A 130 -0.20 -9.62 5.98
N VAL A 131 0.26 -10.66 6.68
CA VAL A 131 -0.05 -10.89 8.10
C VAL A 131 0.83 -10.02 9.02
N ALA A 132 2.13 -9.95 8.74
CA ALA A 132 3.12 -9.41 9.65
C ALA A 132 3.28 -7.89 9.55
N SER A 133 3.16 -7.31 8.35
CA SER A 133 3.41 -5.88 8.16
C SER A 133 2.45 -4.99 8.96
N ARG A 134 2.98 -3.86 9.45
CA ARG A 134 2.24 -2.81 10.17
C ARG A 134 2.43 -1.49 9.44
N SER A 135 1.96 -1.48 8.20
CA SER A 135 2.02 -0.36 7.27
C SER A 135 0.66 -0.11 6.61
N LEU A 136 0.56 0.94 5.80
CA LEU A 136 -0.62 1.27 5.00
C LEU A 136 -0.83 0.37 3.76
N ASP A 137 0.09 -0.56 3.49
CA ASP A 137 0.06 -1.42 2.31
C ASP A 137 -1.17 -2.34 2.31
N VAL A 138 -1.79 -2.58 1.14
CA VAL A 138 -2.86 -3.58 0.98
C VAL A 138 -2.47 -4.53 -0.16
N PRO A 139 -1.60 -5.52 0.12
CA PRO A 139 -0.96 -6.30 -0.94
C PRO A 139 -1.94 -7.11 -1.77
N THR A 140 -1.65 -7.25 -3.06
CA THR A 140 -2.45 -8.04 -4.01
C THR A 140 -1.58 -8.93 -4.90
N THR A 141 -2.22 -9.77 -5.71
CA THR A 141 -1.58 -10.74 -6.59
C THR A 141 -2.21 -10.76 -7.98
N THR A 142 -1.54 -11.40 -8.92
CA THR A 142 -2.10 -11.62 -10.25
C THR A 142 -3.28 -12.60 -10.26
N SER A 143 -3.28 -13.61 -9.38
CA SER A 143 -4.40 -14.54 -9.23
C SER A 143 -5.64 -13.85 -8.67
N GLU A 144 -5.49 -12.91 -7.75
CA GLU A 144 -6.59 -12.04 -7.30
C GLU A 144 -7.11 -11.13 -8.41
N ARG A 145 -6.22 -10.57 -9.23
CA ARG A 145 -6.62 -9.79 -10.42
C ARG A 145 -7.39 -10.62 -11.44
N TRP A 146 -7.00 -11.88 -11.62
CA TRP A 146 -7.72 -12.84 -12.46
C TRP A 146 -9.12 -13.15 -11.92
N LEU A 147 -9.28 -13.37 -10.60
CA LEU A 147 -10.60 -13.58 -9.99
C LEU A 147 -11.53 -12.38 -10.21
N ALA A 148 -11.00 -11.16 -10.09
CA ALA A 148 -11.75 -9.93 -10.36
C ALA A 148 -12.17 -9.80 -11.83
N HIS A 149 -11.41 -10.35 -12.78
CA HIS A 149 -11.83 -10.41 -14.18
C HIS A 149 -12.80 -11.56 -14.46
N ALA A 150 -12.59 -12.72 -13.83
CA ALA A 150 -13.41 -13.92 -14.04
C ALA A 150 -14.89 -13.65 -13.77
N VAL A 151 -15.22 -12.88 -12.72
CA VAL A 151 -16.60 -12.47 -12.41
C VAL A 151 -17.28 -11.64 -13.49
N GLU A 152 -16.52 -11.01 -14.39
CA GLU A 152 -17.04 -10.20 -15.50
C GLU A 152 -17.39 -11.08 -16.72
N ILE A 153 -16.72 -12.23 -16.87
CA ILE A 153 -16.80 -13.07 -18.06
C ILE A 153 -17.54 -14.39 -17.85
N VAL A 154 -17.73 -14.81 -16.60
CA VAL A 154 -18.51 -16.00 -16.25
C VAL A 154 -19.51 -15.70 -15.13
N ASP A 155 -20.67 -16.36 -15.20
CA ASP A 155 -21.68 -16.30 -14.14
C ASP A 155 -21.30 -17.29 -13.02
N LEU A 156 -20.84 -16.75 -11.90
CA LEU A 156 -20.36 -17.54 -10.77
C LEU A 156 -21.52 -17.91 -9.83
N PRO A 157 -21.58 -19.17 -9.37
CA PRO A 157 -22.58 -19.57 -8.40
C PRO A 157 -22.32 -18.93 -7.03
N GLU A 158 -23.38 -18.63 -6.29
CA GLU A 158 -23.26 -18.30 -4.87
C GLU A 158 -22.95 -19.58 -4.09
N VAL A 159 -21.74 -19.65 -3.53
CA VAL A 159 -21.28 -20.77 -2.69
C VAL A 159 -20.56 -20.22 -1.47
N GLU A 160 -20.62 -20.97 -0.37
CA GLU A 160 -19.80 -20.68 0.81
C GLU A 160 -18.31 -20.89 0.50
N PRO A 161 -17.40 -20.07 1.06
CA PRO A 161 -15.97 -20.24 0.88
C PRO A 161 -15.47 -21.61 1.36
N ASP A 162 -14.82 -22.38 0.49
CA ASP A 162 -14.16 -23.63 0.81
C ASP A 162 -12.66 -23.42 1.09
N LEU A 163 -12.35 -23.06 2.34
CA LEU A 163 -10.97 -22.87 2.79
C LEU A 163 -10.15 -24.17 2.84
N THR A 164 -10.72 -25.33 2.48
CA THR A 164 -9.98 -26.60 2.41
C THR A 164 -9.25 -26.79 1.08
N LEU A 165 -9.56 -25.96 0.07
CA LEU A 165 -8.86 -25.96 -1.21
C LEU A 165 -7.35 -25.68 -1.00
N PRO A 166 -6.45 -26.49 -1.60
CA PRO A 166 -5.01 -26.27 -1.51
C PRO A 166 -4.59 -24.89 -2.02
N GLU A 167 -5.21 -24.42 -3.10
CA GLU A 167 -4.95 -23.12 -3.73
C GLU A 167 -5.30 -21.93 -2.81
N LEU A 168 -6.09 -22.16 -1.76
CA LEU A 168 -6.48 -21.18 -0.75
C LEU A 168 -5.69 -21.29 0.56
N ALA A 169 -4.59 -22.03 0.60
CA ALA A 169 -3.68 -22.04 1.75
C ALA A 169 -3.18 -20.63 2.16
N PRO A 170 -2.82 -19.73 1.21
CA PRO A 170 -2.51 -18.33 1.51
C PRO A 170 -3.64 -17.59 2.23
N GLU A 171 -4.86 -17.61 1.68
CA GLU A 171 -6.00 -16.89 2.24
C GLU A 171 -6.39 -17.46 3.60
N ARG A 172 -6.40 -18.78 3.75
CA ARG A 172 -6.63 -19.44 5.05
C ARG A 172 -5.66 -18.93 6.10
N ARG A 173 -4.37 -18.84 5.78
CA ARG A 173 -3.34 -18.34 6.71
C ARG A 173 -3.59 -16.89 7.11
N VAL A 174 -3.98 -16.02 6.17
CA VAL A 174 -4.31 -14.61 6.46
C VAL A 174 -5.57 -14.51 7.33
N ILE A 175 -6.63 -15.24 6.96
CA ILE A 175 -7.91 -15.26 7.67
C ILE A 175 -7.73 -15.73 9.11
N GLU A 176 -7.00 -16.83 9.33
CA GLU A 176 -6.74 -17.35 10.67
C GLU A 176 -5.96 -16.34 11.53
N ALA A 177 -4.90 -15.75 10.98
CA ALA A 177 -4.02 -14.84 11.71
C ALA A 177 -4.70 -13.52 12.06
N LEU A 178 -5.22 -12.83 11.03
CA LEU A 178 -5.81 -11.51 11.17
C LEU A 178 -7.22 -11.61 11.75
N GLY A 179 -7.98 -12.66 11.44
CA GLY A 179 -9.29 -12.90 12.05
C GLY A 179 -9.20 -13.11 13.56
N ALA A 180 -8.19 -13.85 14.04
CA ALA A 180 -7.92 -13.96 15.47
C ALA A 180 -7.48 -12.62 16.10
N ALA A 181 -6.54 -11.90 15.45
CA ALA A 181 -6.02 -10.63 15.96
C ALA A 181 -7.09 -9.52 15.99
N LEU A 182 -8.00 -9.52 15.02
CA LEU A 182 -9.05 -8.54 14.88
C LEU A 182 -10.39 -9.02 15.48
N ASP A 183 -10.50 -10.23 16.02
CA ASP A 183 -11.78 -10.82 16.48
C ASP A 183 -12.88 -10.76 15.40
N ALA A 184 -12.54 -11.15 14.18
CA ALA A 184 -13.43 -11.20 13.03
C ALA A 184 -13.39 -12.60 12.39
N ARG A 185 -14.46 -13.37 12.56
CA ARG A 185 -14.53 -14.82 12.29
C ARG A 185 -15.14 -15.16 10.94
N ASN A 186 -15.77 -14.19 10.28
CA ASN A 186 -16.41 -14.34 8.99
C ASN A 186 -16.26 -13.04 8.17
N GLU A 187 -16.64 -13.11 6.90
CA GLU A 187 -16.56 -11.98 5.97
C GLU A 187 -17.36 -10.76 6.45
N GLU A 188 -18.58 -10.97 6.96
CA GLU A 188 -19.46 -9.89 7.43
C GLU A 188 -18.83 -9.12 8.61
N GLU A 189 -18.21 -9.85 9.55
CA GLU A 189 -17.45 -9.25 10.65
C GLU A 189 -16.22 -8.50 10.15
N ALA A 190 -15.49 -9.05 9.18
CA ALA A 190 -14.33 -8.38 8.56
C ALA A 190 -14.75 -7.08 7.87
N ARG A 191 -15.84 -7.10 7.08
CA ARG A 191 -16.45 -5.91 6.45
C ARG A 191 -16.78 -4.84 7.47
N ARG A 192 -17.47 -5.21 8.56
CA ARG A 192 -17.76 -4.29 9.67
C ARG A 192 -16.51 -3.70 10.33
N ARG A 193 -15.38 -4.44 10.36
CA ARG A 193 -14.12 -3.90 10.90
C ARG A 193 -13.52 -2.87 9.95
N VAL A 194 -13.58 -3.11 8.65
CA VAL A 194 -13.18 -2.15 7.62
C VAL A 194 -14.02 -0.88 7.72
N ASP A 195 -15.35 -0.99 7.65
CA ASP A 195 -16.26 0.17 7.69
C ASP A 195 -16.00 1.07 8.92
N ARG A 196 -15.76 0.45 10.09
CA ARG A 196 -15.43 1.18 11.31
C ARG A 196 -14.08 1.89 11.21
N ALA A 197 -13.05 1.23 10.67
CA ALA A 197 -11.73 1.81 10.58
C ALA A 197 -11.68 2.94 9.53
N GLU A 198 -12.40 2.79 8.42
CA GLU A 198 -12.56 3.86 7.43
C GLU A 198 -13.28 5.06 8.03
N HIS A 199 -14.36 4.84 8.80
CA HIS A 199 -15.02 5.93 9.49
C HIS A 199 -14.10 6.65 10.50
N VAL A 200 -13.20 5.93 11.19
CA VAL A 200 -12.19 6.56 12.06
C VAL A 200 -11.21 7.38 11.23
N LEU A 201 -10.69 6.82 10.13
CA LEU A 201 -9.78 7.52 9.24
C LEU A 201 -10.39 8.82 8.69
N GLU A 202 -11.62 8.77 8.18
CA GLU A 202 -12.34 9.94 7.69
C GLU A 202 -12.46 11.03 8.76
N ASN A 203 -12.78 10.65 10.00
CA ASN A 203 -12.88 11.60 11.11
C ASN A 203 -11.52 12.23 11.46
N GLU A 204 -10.43 11.45 11.45
CA GLU A 204 -9.09 11.99 11.69
C GLU A 204 -8.61 12.89 10.54
N GLU A 205 -8.96 12.58 9.29
CA GLU A 205 -8.65 13.45 8.13
C GLU A 205 -9.41 14.78 8.19
N VAL A 206 -10.69 14.77 8.61
CA VAL A 206 -11.45 16.00 8.88
C VAL A 206 -10.79 16.81 10.00
N ALA A 207 -10.40 16.16 11.10
CA ALA A 207 -9.73 16.83 12.22
C ALA A 207 -8.35 17.40 11.82
N LEU A 208 -7.62 16.70 10.95
CA LEU A 208 -6.35 17.18 10.37
C LEU A 208 -6.57 18.47 9.58
N ALA A 209 -7.57 18.50 8.68
CA ALA A 209 -7.88 19.69 7.89
C ALA A 209 -8.23 20.91 8.76
N GLU A 210 -8.94 20.71 9.87
CA GLU A 210 -9.21 21.77 10.85
C GLU A 210 -7.93 22.27 11.55
N ILE A 211 -6.96 21.38 11.78
CA ILE A 211 -5.66 21.73 12.38
C ILE A 211 -4.77 22.48 11.39
N GLU A 212 -4.71 22.04 10.13
CA GLU A 212 -4.01 22.74 9.05
C GLU A 212 -4.51 24.18 8.92
N ALA A 213 -5.83 24.37 8.91
CA ALA A 213 -6.42 25.71 8.89
C ALA A 213 -6.00 26.58 10.09
N ARG A 214 -5.82 25.98 11.28
CA ARG A 214 -5.32 26.70 12.46
C ARG A 214 -3.84 27.07 12.33
N VAL A 215 -3.02 26.22 11.74
CA VAL A 215 -1.61 26.52 11.45
C VAL A 215 -1.52 27.72 10.51
N ASP A 216 -2.31 27.73 9.44
CA ASP A 216 -2.37 28.86 8.51
C ASP A 216 -2.80 30.16 9.21
N LEU A 217 -3.84 30.11 10.04
CA LEU A 217 -4.29 31.27 10.81
C LEU A 217 -3.25 31.78 11.81
N ALA A 218 -2.47 30.90 12.43
CA ALA A 218 -1.39 31.27 13.34
C ALA A 218 -0.14 31.80 12.60
N PHE A 219 0.09 31.35 11.37
CA PHE A 219 1.23 31.76 10.56
C PHE A 219 1.19 33.23 10.16
N TYR A 220 0.03 33.78 9.78
CA TYR A 220 -0.05 35.17 9.29
C TYR A 220 0.35 36.24 10.32
N PRO A 221 -0.16 36.22 11.57
CA PRO A 221 0.30 37.17 12.59
C PRO A 221 1.79 37.07 12.87
N LEU A 222 2.33 35.84 12.95
CA LEU A 222 3.76 35.63 13.14
C LEU A 222 4.57 36.18 11.97
N ARG A 223 4.14 35.94 10.72
CA ARG A 223 4.78 36.49 9.51
C ARG A 223 4.81 38.01 9.53
N ILE A 224 3.70 38.67 9.90
CA ILE A 224 3.65 40.13 10.00
C ILE A 224 4.68 40.62 11.03
N ALA A 225 4.69 40.04 12.23
CA ALA A 225 5.63 40.43 13.28
C ALA A 225 7.10 40.18 12.90
N LEU A 226 7.38 39.12 12.13
CA LEU A 226 8.72 38.84 11.58
C LEU A 226 9.13 39.94 10.58
N LEU A 227 8.23 40.32 9.67
CA LEU A 227 8.50 41.34 8.65
C LEU A 227 8.60 42.76 9.25
N GLU A 228 7.99 43.03 10.40
CA GLU A 228 8.23 44.28 11.13
C GLU A 228 9.65 44.38 11.69
N ILE A 229 10.27 43.26 12.06
CA ILE A 229 11.66 43.20 12.53
C ILE A 229 12.63 43.19 11.36
N LEU A 230 12.35 42.38 10.34
CA LEU A 230 13.20 42.20 9.17
C LEU A 230 12.37 42.26 7.86
N PRO A 231 12.07 43.47 7.35
CA PRO A 231 11.21 43.62 6.17
C PRO A 231 11.75 42.93 4.91
N ILE A 232 13.07 42.85 4.77
CA ILE A 232 13.73 42.21 3.61
C ILE A 232 13.55 40.68 3.58
N ALA A 233 13.02 40.06 4.64
CA ALA A 233 12.81 38.61 4.69
C ALA A 233 11.69 38.10 3.77
N ASP A 234 10.90 39.00 3.17
CA ASP A 234 9.89 38.63 2.16
C ASP A 234 10.52 38.25 0.80
N ASP A 235 11.80 38.61 0.58
CA ASP A 235 12.59 38.19 -0.57
C ASP A 235 13.78 37.32 -0.10
N PRO A 236 13.71 35.98 -0.25
CA PRO A 236 14.77 35.08 0.18
C PRO A 236 16.10 35.27 -0.58
N TRP A 237 16.11 36.04 -1.67
CA TRP A 237 17.30 36.32 -2.48
C TRP A 237 17.86 37.73 -2.28
N HIS A 238 17.33 38.48 -1.32
CA HIS A 238 17.80 39.83 -1.06
C HIS A 238 19.27 39.81 -0.59
N PRO A 239 20.18 40.63 -1.19
CA PRO A 239 21.61 40.55 -0.92
C PRO A 239 21.99 40.83 0.55
N ASP A 240 21.16 41.58 1.28
CA ASP A 240 21.38 41.90 2.69
C ASP A 240 20.70 40.93 3.68
N LEU A 241 20.02 39.87 3.21
CA LEU A 241 19.23 38.98 4.06
C LEU A 241 20.08 38.37 5.19
N ASP A 242 21.23 37.80 4.85
CA ASP A 242 22.13 37.16 5.81
C ASP A 242 22.62 38.14 6.88
N ALA A 243 23.05 39.33 6.46
CA ALA A 243 23.50 40.38 7.37
C ALA A 243 22.36 40.85 8.29
N GLY A 244 21.14 40.96 7.74
CA GLY A 244 19.92 41.28 8.48
C GLY A 244 19.57 40.22 9.53
N LEU A 245 19.60 38.94 9.17
CA LEU A 245 19.35 37.82 10.08
C LEU A 245 20.35 37.77 11.23
N VAL A 246 21.64 38.01 10.96
CA VAL A 246 22.67 38.06 12.02
C VAL A 246 22.40 39.23 12.98
N ARG A 247 22.11 40.42 12.43
CA ARG A 247 21.88 41.63 13.23
C ARG A 247 20.62 41.53 14.09
N GLU A 248 19.50 41.11 13.52
CA GLU A 248 18.21 41.05 14.20
C GLU A 248 17.97 39.71 14.92
N GLY A 249 18.86 38.73 14.76
CA GLY A 249 18.71 37.37 15.29
C GLY A 249 18.27 37.26 16.76
N PRO A 250 18.81 38.04 17.72
CA PRO A 250 18.32 38.03 19.10
C PRO A 250 16.85 38.44 19.25
N ARG A 251 16.39 39.42 18.45
CA ARG A 251 14.99 39.89 18.47
C ARG A 251 14.07 38.90 17.77
N LEU A 252 14.49 38.34 16.64
CA LEU A 252 13.76 37.28 15.93
C LEU A 252 13.57 36.04 16.81
N ARG A 253 14.61 35.59 17.51
CA ARG A 253 14.48 34.50 18.50
C ARG A 253 13.53 34.86 19.64
N ALA A 254 13.61 36.08 20.17
CA ALA A 254 12.67 36.50 21.21
C ALA A 254 11.21 36.53 20.74
N LEU A 255 10.96 36.89 19.47
CA LEU A 255 9.64 36.80 18.85
C LEU A 255 9.17 35.34 18.80
N LEU A 256 9.97 34.46 18.17
CA LEU A 256 9.63 33.04 18.00
C LEU A 256 9.43 32.32 19.34
N ASP A 257 10.29 32.56 20.33
CA ASP A 257 10.30 31.81 21.59
C ASP A 257 9.36 32.40 22.65
N ARG A 258 9.09 33.72 22.62
CA ARG A 258 8.48 34.44 23.75
C ARG A 258 7.28 35.31 23.39
N SER A 259 6.99 35.55 22.12
CA SER A 259 5.76 36.27 21.77
C SER A 259 4.54 35.36 21.81
N GLU A 260 3.36 35.97 21.78
CA GLU A 260 2.10 35.22 21.68
C GLU A 260 2.00 34.52 20.32
N GLU A 261 2.36 35.22 19.24
CA GLU A 261 2.34 34.72 17.87
C GLU A 261 3.30 33.54 17.67
N GLY A 262 4.52 33.64 18.19
CA GLY A 262 5.52 32.58 18.13
C GLY A 262 5.08 31.30 18.84
N ARG A 263 4.51 31.44 20.05
CA ARG A 263 3.93 30.30 20.78
C ARG A 263 2.72 29.71 20.07
N ALA A 264 1.78 30.54 19.61
CA ALA A 264 0.59 30.08 18.91
C ALA A 264 0.92 29.26 17.66
N TYR A 265 1.88 29.73 16.85
CA TYR A 265 2.34 28.98 15.68
C TYR A 265 3.07 27.69 16.07
N THR A 266 3.95 27.73 17.08
CA THR A 266 4.66 26.53 17.57
C THR A 266 3.69 25.46 18.08
N ASP A 267 2.71 25.86 18.88
CA ASP A 267 1.68 24.95 19.41
C ASP A 267 0.80 24.38 18.28
N ALA A 268 0.47 25.19 17.27
CA ALA A 268 -0.28 24.74 16.10
C ALA A 268 0.50 23.73 15.26
N VAL A 269 1.80 23.96 15.00
CA VAL A 269 2.67 23.03 14.27
C VAL A 269 2.88 21.74 15.04
N ALA A 270 3.03 21.80 16.36
CA ALA A 270 3.10 20.60 17.19
C ALA A 270 1.79 19.78 17.10
N ALA A 271 0.64 20.44 17.21
CA ALA A 271 -0.66 19.79 17.05
C ALA A 271 -0.86 19.20 15.64
N LEU A 272 -0.31 19.83 14.59
CA LEU A 272 -0.31 19.30 13.23
C LEU A 272 0.51 18.01 13.14
N GLY A 273 1.69 17.97 13.76
CA GLY A 273 2.50 16.75 13.86
C GLY A 273 1.74 15.61 14.53
N ASP A 274 1.08 15.87 15.66
CA ASP A 274 0.26 14.88 16.36
C ASP A 274 -0.96 14.43 15.52
N ALA A 275 -1.53 15.33 14.71
CA ALA A 275 -2.66 15.01 13.83
C ALA A 275 -2.25 14.11 12.66
N HIS A 276 -1.14 14.41 12.00
CA HIS A 276 -0.59 13.53 10.97
C HIS A 276 -0.32 12.13 11.53
N ALA A 277 0.29 12.02 12.72
CA ALA A 277 0.53 10.73 13.35
C ALA A 277 -0.76 9.92 13.58
N ARG A 278 -1.85 10.57 14.01
CA ARG A 278 -3.16 9.89 14.17
C ARG A 278 -3.76 9.42 12.85
N VAL A 279 -3.63 10.23 11.78
CA VAL A 279 -4.06 9.83 10.43
C VAL A 279 -3.24 8.65 9.93
N ASP A 280 -1.93 8.67 10.11
CA ASP A 280 -1.03 7.58 9.72
C ASP A 280 -1.38 6.28 10.47
N ASP A 281 -1.56 6.36 11.80
CA ASP A 281 -2.03 5.22 12.61
C ASP A 281 -3.38 4.69 12.10
N ALA A 282 -4.35 5.57 11.82
CA ALA A 282 -5.66 5.18 11.30
C ALA A 282 -5.56 4.51 9.91
N ARG A 283 -4.67 4.98 9.03
CA ARG A 283 -4.40 4.37 7.72
C ARG A 283 -3.82 2.96 7.86
N VAL A 284 -2.84 2.77 8.75
CA VAL A 284 -2.27 1.45 9.04
C VAL A 284 -3.35 0.50 9.58
N GLU A 285 -4.16 0.96 10.53
CA GLU A 285 -5.24 0.16 11.09
C GLU A 285 -6.28 -0.23 10.01
N ALA A 286 -6.69 0.71 9.16
CA ALA A 286 -7.61 0.43 8.05
C ALA A 286 -7.00 -0.59 7.08
N ALA A 287 -5.73 -0.45 6.69
CA ALA A 287 -5.05 -1.35 5.78
C ALA A 287 -5.02 -2.80 6.30
N VAL A 288 -4.70 -3.01 7.58
CA VAL A 288 -4.69 -4.37 8.18
C VAL A 288 -6.07 -5.04 8.09
N ARG A 289 -7.16 -4.29 8.24
CA ARG A 289 -8.54 -4.82 8.13
C ARG A 289 -8.92 -5.10 6.68
N TRP A 290 -8.49 -4.23 5.76
CA TRP A 290 -8.64 -4.46 4.33
C TRP A 290 -7.97 -5.76 3.87
N ARG A 291 -6.77 -6.08 4.37
CA ARG A 291 -6.07 -7.34 4.03
C ARG A 291 -6.84 -8.59 4.44
N LEU A 292 -7.50 -8.55 5.61
CA LEU A 292 -8.38 -9.63 6.08
C LEU A 292 -9.62 -9.75 5.19
N LEU A 293 -10.26 -8.63 4.87
CA LEU A 293 -11.44 -8.60 4.03
C LEU A 293 -11.16 -9.12 2.62
N GLN A 294 -10.05 -8.68 2.02
CA GLN A 294 -9.58 -9.14 0.72
C GLN A 294 -9.30 -10.64 0.72
N ALA A 295 -8.76 -11.22 1.80
CA ALA A 295 -8.57 -12.66 1.90
C ALA A 295 -9.90 -13.43 1.90
N TRP A 296 -10.94 -12.90 2.57
CA TRP A 296 -12.29 -13.46 2.50
C TRP A 296 -12.91 -13.33 1.10
N ASP A 297 -12.78 -12.16 0.47
CA ASP A 297 -13.27 -11.92 -0.89
C ASP A 297 -12.59 -12.88 -1.89
N THR A 298 -11.28 -13.05 -1.81
CA THR A 298 -10.51 -13.99 -2.64
C THR A 298 -10.97 -15.43 -2.40
N ALA A 299 -11.13 -15.85 -1.14
CA ALA A 299 -11.61 -17.20 -0.82
C ALA A 299 -13.01 -17.47 -1.38
N ARG A 300 -13.93 -16.50 -1.25
CA ARG A 300 -15.29 -16.58 -1.80
C ARG A 300 -15.28 -16.70 -3.32
N LEU A 301 -14.55 -15.81 -4.00
CA LEU A 301 -14.48 -15.79 -5.46
C LEU A 301 -13.82 -17.05 -6.03
N ALA A 302 -12.72 -17.50 -5.43
CA ALA A 302 -12.04 -18.72 -5.85
C ALA A 302 -12.91 -19.97 -5.63
N SER A 303 -13.65 -20.03 -4.52
CA SER A 303 -14.56 -21.16 -4.25
C SER A 303 -15.72 -21.20 -5.25
N ALA A 304 -16.26 -20.03 -5.59
CA ALA A 304 -17.28 -19.92 -6.64
C ALA A 304 -16.74 -20.30 -8.01
N LEU A 305 -15.52 -19.88 -8.35
CA LEU A 305 -14.85 -20.24 -9.59
C LEU A 305 -14.54 -21.74 -9.67
N HIS A 306 -14.11 -22.35 -8.56
CA HIS A 306 -13.90 -23.80 -8.45
C HIS A 306 -15.22 -24.57 -8.66
N ALA A 307 -16.31 -24.12 -8.05
CA ALA A 307 -17.63 -24.72 -8.21
C ALA A 307 -18.17 -24.59 -9.64
N HIS A 308 -17.86 -23.49 -10.32
CA HIS A 308 -18.15 -23.33 -11.76
C HIS A 308 -17.29 -24.29 -12.61
N GLY A 309 -16.01 -24.43 -12.27
CA GLY A 309 -15.05 -25.30 -12.95
C GLY A 309 -14.64 -24.78 -14.34
N GLY A 310 -13.96 -25.63 -15.11
CA GLY A 310 -13.56 -25.32 -16.48
C GLY A 310 -12.27 -24.48 -16.60
N PRO A 311 -11.98 -23.95 -17.81
CA PRO A 311 -10.68 -23.35 -18.11
C PRO A 311 -10.31 -22.17 -17.21
N THR A 312 -11.31 -21.38 -16.76
CA THR A 312 -11.06 -20.22 -15.91
C THR A 312 -10.55 -20.58 -14.52
N TRP A 313 -10.97 -21.74 -13.99
CA TRP A 313 -10.40 -22.31 -12.77
C TRP A 313 -8.99 -22.86 -13.02
N ASP A 314 -8.77 -23.54 -14.15
CA ASP A 314 -7.44 -24.07 -14.51
C ASP A 314 -6.40 -22.93 -14.63
N ASP A 315 -6.81 -21.79 -15.19
CA ASP A 315 -6.02 -20.56 -15.28
C ASP A 315 -5.66 -20.00 -13.88
N PHE A 316 -6.63 -19.97 -12.96
CA PHE A 316 -6.38 -19.55 -11.58
C PHE A 316 -5.35 -20.46 -10.89
N VAL A 317 -5.50 -21.78 -11.04
CA VAL A 317 -4.55 -22.77 -10.49
C VAL A 317 -3.16 -22.57 -11.10
N ALA A 318 -3.07 -22.30 -12.41
CA ALA A 318 -1.81 -22.06 -13.10
C ALA A 318 -1.12 -20.79 -12.60
N LEU A 319 -1.87 -19.70 -12.39
CA LEU A 319 -1.36 -18.46 -11.80
C LEU A 319 -0.83 -18.68 -10.38
N ARG A 320 -1.57 -19.40 -9.52
CA ARG A 320 -1.12 -19.74 -8.16
C ARG A 320 0.20 -20.53 -8.17
N ARG A 321 0.35 -21.49 -9.07
CA ARG A 321 1.61 -22.24 -9.23
C ARG A 321 2.75 -21.33 -9.67
N CYS A 322 2.50 -20.45 -10.65
CA CYS A 322 3.48 -19.47 -11.08
C CYS A 322 3.92 -18.56 -9.92
N GLU A 323 2.98 -18.08 -9.11
CA GLU A 323 3.23 -17.24 -7.92
C GLU A 323 4.02 -17.99 -6.83
N ASN A 324 3.84 -19.30 -6.68
CA ASN A 324 4.67 -20.14 -5.80
C ASN A 324 6.08 -20.40 -6.34
N GLY A 325 6.38 -19.96 -7.57
CA GLY A 325 7.69 -20.20 -8.17
C GLY A 325 7.80 -21.49 -8.99
N ARG A 326 6.67 -22.14 -9.27
CA ARG A 326 6.56 -23.37 -10.06
C ARG A 326 6.21 -23.13 -11.52
#